data_AF-A0A2M8LE93-F1
#
_entry.id   AF-A0A2M8LE93-F1
#
_cell.length_a   1.000
_cell.length_b   1.000
_cell.length_c   1.000
_cell.angle_alpha   90.00
_cell.angle_beta   90.00
_cell.angle_gamma   90.00
#
_symmetry.space_group_name_H-M   'P 1'
#
loop_
_entity.id
_entity.type
_entity.pdbx_description
1 polymer ?
#
loop_
_entity_poly.entity_id
_entity_poly.type
_entity_poly.pdbx_seq_one_letter_code
_entity_poly.pdbx_strand_id
1 'polypeptide(L)'
;MKVFIYDPDQRVVDAVREVCAELGIRVAGVAISYEEAHKVLERLNGVDVAVIGEQAECNRPIDTDGQTLAELARANNQKICVIYWYHHDWNPQKWADRSVQQPVYMGQVEASIRMILQKQKEVEVVKKTAWCETLRSAIGLTLVLVMGVPLTTALLYYLFFCAPSF
;
A
#
# COMPACT_ATOMS: atom_id res chain seq x y z
N MET A 1 -4.94 6.46 -4.77
CA MET A 1 -4.96 5.62 -3.56
C MET A 1 -6.37 5.59 -2.99
N LYS A 2 -6.85 4.41 -2.59
CA LYS A 2 -8.14 4.18 -1.93
C LYS A 2 -7.92 3.63 -0.52
N VAL A 3 -8.59 4.22 0.46
CA VAL A 3 -8.49 3.80 1.87
C VAL A 3 -9.83 3.20 2.33
N PHE A 4 -9.76 2.06 3.02
CA PHE A 4 -10.85 1.52 3.82
C PHE A 4 -10.58 1.85 5.30
N ILE A 5 -11.62 2.27 6.02
CA ILE A 5 -11.52 2.63 7.44
C ILE A 5 -12.51 1.78 8.23
N TYR A 6 -12.02 1.12 9.27
CA TYR A 6 -12.85 0.46 10.27
C TYR A 6 -12.41 0.91 11.66
N ASP A 7 -13.34 1.47 12.43
CA ASP A 7 -13.16 1.72 13.85
C ASP A 7 -14.53 1.79 14.54
N PRO A 8 -14.73 1.17 15.71
CA PRO A 8 -15.99 1.28 16.46
C PRO A 8 -16.32 2.71 16.91
N ASP A 9 -15.33 3.59 17.07
CA ASP A 9 -15.53 4.99 17.43
C ASP A 9 -15.65 5.88 16.18
N GLN A 10 -16.86 6.39 15.96
CA GLN A 10 -17.18 7.31 14.86
C GLN A 10 -16.25 8.54 14.85
N ARG A 11 -15.78 9.01 16.01
CA ARG A 11 -14.89 10.18 16.08
C ARG A 11 -13.52 9.89 15.47
N VAL A 12 -13.00 8.68 15.70
CA VAL A 12 -11.75 8.21 15.11
C VAL A 12 -11.93 8.08 13.60
N VAL A 13 -13.03 7.49 13.16
CA VAL A 13 -13.38 7.40 11.74
C VAL A 13 -13.39 8.77 11.08
N ASP A 14 -14.09 9.75 11.66
CA ASP A 14 -14.21 11.09 11.09
C ASP A 14 -12.85 11.80 11.03
N ALA A 15 -12.03 11.68 12.07
CA ALA A 15 -10.68 12.23 12.09
C ALA A 15 -9.77 11.60 11.01
N VAL A 16 -9.86 10.29 10.79
CA VAL A 16 -9.10 9.60 9.74
C VAL A 16 -9.60 10.01 8.35
N ARG A 17 -10.90 10.26 8.19
CA ARG A 17 -11.47 10.79 6.94
C ARG A 17 -10.95 12.20 6.65
N GLU A 18 -10.84 13.05 7.67
CA GLU A 18 -10.27 14.39 7.56
C GLU A 18 -8.80 14.32 7.10
N VAL A 19 -7.98 13.50 7.77
CA VAL A 19 -6.58 13.24 7.35
C VAL A 19 -6.52 12.74 5.90
N CYS A 20 -7.40 11.81 5.51
CA CYS A 20 -7.45 11.34 4.13
C CYS A 20 -7.81 12.48 3.16
N ALA A 21 -8.74 13.36 3.51
CA ALA A 21 -9.14 14.49 2.68
C ALA A 21 -8.00 15.50 2.50
N GLU A 22 -7.29 15.85 3.58
CA GLU A 22 -6.12 16.73 3.55
C GLU A 22 -4.99 16.19 2.68
N LEU A 23 -4.81 14.87 2.68
CA LEU A 23 -3.82 14.18 1.85
C LEU A 23 -4.28 13.95 0.40
N GLY A 24 -5.51 14.35 0.04
CA GLY A 24 -6.09 14.12 -1.29
C GLY A 24 -6.35 12.63 -1.59
N ILE A 25 -6.58 11.83 -0.55
CA ILE A 25 -6.80 10.39 -0.62
C ILE A 25 -8.30 10.10 -0.62
N ARG A 26 -8.73 9.20 -1.52
CA ARG A 26 -10.12 8.78 -1.58
C ARG A 26 -10.41 7.73 -0.51
N VAL A 27 -11.38 8.00 0.35
CA VAL A 27 -11.99 6.99 1.21
C VAL A 27 -12.95 6.16 0.37
N ALA A 28 -12.71 4.86 0.28
CA ALA A 28 -13.48 3.92 -0.54
C ALA A 28 -14.62 3.25 0.25
N GLY A 29 -14.44 3.07 1.55
CA GLY A 29 -15.45 2.53 2.44
C GLY A 29 -15.11 2.83 3.89
N VAL A 30 -16.15 2.86 4.71
CA VAL A 30 -16.09 3.10 6.14
C VAL A 30 -17.00 2.06 6.80
N ALA A 31 -16.60 1.56 7.96
CA ALA A 31 -17.41 0.69 8.79
C ALA A 31 -17.20 1.02 10.27
N ILE A 32 -18.28 0.98 11.05
CA ILE A 32 -18.23 1.19 12.51
C ILE A 32 -18.54 -0.08 13.30
N SER A 33 -18.86 -1.17 12.61
CA SER A 33 -19.06 -2.49 13.22
C SER A 33 -18.30 -3.56 12.44
N TYR A 34 -17.89 -4.61 13.13
CA TYR A 34 -17.16 -5.72 12.50
C TYR A 34 -17.95 -6.36 11.35
N GLU A 35 -19.25 -6.59 11.53
CA GLU A 35 -20.10 -7.17 10.48
C GLU A 35 -20.20 -6.27 9.24
N GLU A 36 -20.27 -4.96 9.45
CA GLU A 36 -20.26 -3.99 8.36
C GLU A 36 -18.90 -3.98 7.66
N ALA A 37 -17.79 -4.01 8.42
CA ALA A 37 -16.44 -4.06 7.89
C ALA A 37 -16.25 -5.28 6.99
N HIS A 38 -16.73 -6.44 7.41
CA HIS A 38 -16.70 -7.67 6.61
C HIS A 38 -17.47 -7.51 5.30
N LYS A 39 -18.74 -7.08 5.35
CA LYS A 39 -19.59 -6.87 4.16
C LYS A 39 -19.02 -5.84 3.19
N VAL A 40 -18.40 -4.79 3.72
CA VAL A 40 -17.78 -3.71 2.94
C VAL A 40 -16.51 -4.22 2.26
N LEU A 41 -15.64 -4.93 2.99
CA LEU A 41 -14.43 -5.52 2.43
C LEU A 41 -14.72 -6.56 1.33
N GLU A 42 -15.72 -7.42 1.50
CA GLU A 42 -16.12 -8.41 0.48
C GLU A 42 -16.52 -7.78 -0.87
N ARG A 43 -17.04 -6.56 -0.84
CA ARG A 43 -17.52 -5.84 -2.05
C ARG A 43 -16.49 -4.85 -2.59
N LEU A 44 -15.50 -4.49 -1.78
CA LEU A 44 -14.52 -3.47 -2.12
C LEU A 44 -13.39 -4.06 -2.98
N ASN A 45 -13.29 -3.54 -4.21
CA ASN A 45 -12.18 -3.84 -5.10
C ASN A 45 -11.20 -2.66 -5.22
N GLY A 46 -9.90 -3.00 -5.17
CA GLY A 46 -8.81 -2.04 -5.38
C GLY A 46 -8.66 -1.03 -4.25
N VAL A 47 -8.75 -1.49 -3.00
CA VAL A 47 -8.34 -0.72 -1.82
C VAL A 47 -6.83 -0.87 -1.64
N ASP A 48 -6.12 0.23 -1.45
CA ASP A 48 -4.67 0.25 -1.33
C ASP A 48 -4.21 0.23 0.13
N VAL A 49 -5.02 0.77 1.03
CA VAL A 49 -4.74 0.82 2.47
C VAL A 49 -6.00 0.47 3.26
N ALA A 50 -5.87 -0.42 4.24
CA ALA A 50 -6.89 -0.67 5.25
C ALA A 50 -6.43 -0.11 6.59
N VAL A 51 -7.26 0.71 7.21
CA VAL A 51 -7.05 1.25 8.55
C VAL A 51 -8.05 0.55 9.46
N ILE A 52 -7.56 -0.21 10.44
CA ILE A 52 -8.37 -1.12 11.26
C ILE A 52 -8.11 -0.77 12.73
N GLY A 53 -9.16 -0.44 13.45
CA GLY A 53 -9.11 -0.23 14.89
C GLY A 53 -9.46 -1.46 15.69
N GLU A 54 -8.74 -1.66 16.80
CA GLU A 54 -9.08 -2.66 17.81
C GLU A 54 -10.40 -2.30 18.51
N GLN A 55 -11.29 -3.28 18.65
CA GLN A 55 -12.42 -3.17 19.58
C GLN A 55 -11.96 -3.54 20.99
N ALA A 56 -11.99 -2.58 21.91
CA ALA A 56 -11.81 -2.83 23.34
C ALA A 56 -13.08 -3.47 23.96
N GLU A 57 -13.53 -4.62 23.47
CA GLU A 57 -14.52 -5.41 24.20
C GLU A 57 -13.79 -6.28 25.24
N CYS A 58 -13.80 -5.89 26.52
CA CYS A 58 -13.13 -6.59 27.63
C CYS A 58 -13.48 -8.09 27.79
N ASN A 59 -14.51 -8.59 27.10
CA ASN A 59 -15.01 -9.96 27.21
C ASN A 59 -14.86 -10.80 25.93
N ARG A 60 -14.31 -10.23 24.84
CA ARG A 60 -13.97 -11.04 23.66
C ARG A 60 -12.53 -11.53 23.75
N PRO A 61 -12.23 -12.73 23.25
CA PRO A 61 -10.84 -13.15 23.08
C PRO A 61 -10.13 -12.05 22.30
N ILE A 62 -9.01 -11.58 22.86
CA ILE A 62 -8.20 -10.51 22.29
C ILE A 62 -7.85 -10.94 20.86
N ASP A 63 -8.51 -10.28 19.91
CA ASP A 63 -7.95 -9.85 18.64
C ASP A 63 -7.93 -10.82 17.42
N THR A 64 -8.84 -11.80 17.38
CA THR A 64 -9.13 -12.52 16.11
C THR A 64 -9.73 -11.62 15.01
N ASP A 65 -10.47 -10.58 15.39
CA ASP A 65 -11.29 -9.80 14.47
C ASP A 65 -10.44 -8.87 13.59
N GLY A 66 -9.46 -8.18 14.18
CA GLY A 66 -8.53 -7.30 13.45
C GLY A 66 -7.69 -8.07 12.43
N GLN A 67 -7.14 -9.22 12.85
CA GLN A 67 -6.40 -10.11 11.96
C GLN A 67 -7.29 -10.64 10.82
N THR A 68 -8.50 -11.10 11.14
CA THR A 68 -9.43 -11.63 10.12
C THR A 68 -9.80 -10.58 9.07
N LEU A 69 -10.05 -9.33 9.49
CA LEU A 69 -10.30 -8.23 8.55
C LEU A 69 -9.07 -7.91 7.70
N ALA A 70 -7.86 -7.96 8.28
CA ALA A 70 -6.62 -7.75 7.54
C ALA A 70 -6.37 -8.85 6.49
N GLU A 71 -6.61 -10.11 6.85
CA GLU A 71 -6.52 -11.25 5.94
C GLU A 71 -7.56 -11.16 4.82
N LEU A 72 -8.82 -10.81 5.14
CA LEU A 72 -9.87 -10.59 4.16
C LEU A 72 -9.50 -9.46 3.18
N ALA A 73 -8.98 -8.35 3.69
CA ALA A 73 -8.56 -7.23 2.86
C ALA A 73 -7.42 -7.63 1.91
N ARG A 74 -6.47 -8.47 2.38
CA ARG A 74 -5.39 -9.03 1.55
C ARG A 74 -5.85 -10.07 0.55
N ALA A 75 -6.89 -10.84 0.86
CA ALA A 75 -7.49 -11.77 -0.09
C ALA A 75 -8.06 -11.04 -1.32
N ASN A 76 -8.63 -9.84 -1.11
CA ASN A 76 -9.14 -8.99 -2.20
C ASN A 76 -8.05 -8.17 -2.89
N ASN A 77 -6.96 -7.82 -2.19
CA ASN A 77 -5.80 -7.17 -2.78
C ASN A 77 -4.51 -7.55 -2.03
N GLN A 78 -3.70 -8.43 -2.62
CA GLN A 78 -2.44 -8.91 -2.02
C GLN A 78 -1.43 -7.78 -1.69
N LYS A 79 -1.58 -6.59 -2.28
CA LYS A 79 -0.69 -5.43 -2.06
C LYS A 79 -1.24 -4.41 -1.09
N ILE A 80 -2.38 -4.67 -0.46
CA ILE A 80 -2.96 -3.75 0.51
C ILE A 80 -2.03 -3.60 1.72
N CYS A 81 -1.80 -2.36 2.14
CA CYS A 81 -1.10 -2.09 3.39
C CYS A 81 -2.12 -1.99 4.53
N VAL A 82 -1.85 -2.66 5.64
CA VAL A 82 -2.71 -2.65 6.83
C VAL A 82 -2.08 -1.78 7.90
N ILE A 83 -2.81 -0.74 8.31
CA ILE A 83 -2.51 0.06 9.50
C ILE A 83 -3.47 -0.42 10.60
N TYR A 84 -2.91 -0.93 11.70
CA TYR A 84 -3.69 -1.37 12.85
C TYR A 84 -3.37 -0.53 14.08
N TRP A 85 -4.35 -0.22 14.92
CA TRP A 85 -4.06 0.40 16.22
C TRP A 85 -4.64 -0.39 17.39
N TYR A 86 -3.87 -0.44 18.48
CA TYR A 86 -4.03 -1.42 19.57
C TYR A 86 -3.83 -0.82 20.96
N HIS A 87 -4.52 -1.33 21.98
CA HIS A 87 -4.51 -0.82 23.35
C HIS A 87 -3.27 -1.26 24.15
N HIS A 88 -3.01 -2.57 24.37
CA HIS A 88 -1.83 -3.02 25.15
C HIS A 88 -1.43 -4.48 24.89
N ASP A 89 -0.16 -4.80 25.21
CA ASP A 89 0.55 -6.11 25.29
C ASP A 89 0.51 -7.06 24.11
N TRP A 90 -0.30 -6.76 23.10
CA TRP A 90 -0.38 -7.56 21.91
C TRP A 90 0.36 -6.89 20.75
N ASN A 91 1.24 -7.66 20.11
CA ASN A 91 2.10 -7.16 19.03
C ASN A 91 1.50 -7.54 17.66
N PRO A 92 0.71 -6.65 17.02
CA PRO A 92 0.13 -6.88 15.69
C PRO A 92 1.16 -6.94 14.55
N GLN A 93 2.45 -6.73 14.82
CA GLN A 93 3.51 -6.70 13.77
C GLN A 93 3.58 -7.98 12.92
N LYS A 94 2.98 -9.10 13.35
CA LYS A 94 2.94 -10.32 12.55
C LYS A 94 2.06 -10.20 11.30
N TRP A 95 1.03 -9.36 11.32
CA TRP A 95 0.10 -9.23 10.21
C TRP A 95 -0.26 -7.79 9.87
N ALA A 96 0.08 -6.77 10.66
CA ALA A 96 -0.09 -5.37 10.26
C ALA A 96 1.22 -4.84 9.65
N ASP A 97 1.12 -4.08 8.55
CA ASP A 97 2.28 -3.41 7.94
C ASP A 97 2.77 -2.24 8.80
N ARG A 98 1.81 -1.61 9.51
CA ARG A 98 2.04 -0.55 10.48
C ARG A 98 1.14 -0.77 11.69
N SER A 99 1.69 -0.50 12.87
CA SER A 99 0.94 -0.51 14.11
C SER A 99 1.07 0.82 14.84
N VAL A 100 -0.02 1.30 15.42
CA VAL A 100 -0.06 2.53 16.23
C VAL A 100 -0.62 2.17 17.59
N GLN A 101 0.15 2.38 18.66
CA GLN A 101 -0.34 2.11 20.01
C GLN A 101 -1.31 3.21 20.44
N GLN A 102 -2.39 2.85 21.13
CA GLN A 102 -3.31 3.81 21.71
C GLN A 102 -2.68 4.53 22.93
N PRO A 103 -3.04 5.80 23.19
CA PRO A 103 -4.03 6.62 22.49
C PRO A 103 -3.59 7.02 21.07
N VAL A 104 -4.52 6.93 20.10
CA VAL A 104 -4.23 7.20 18.70
C VAL A 104 -4.09 8.71 18.48
N TYR A 105 -2.88 9.17 18.18
CA TYR A 105 -2.65 10.55 17.75
C TYR A 105 -2.78 10.65 16.23
N MET A 106 -3.61 11.56 15.73
CA MET A 106 -3.85 11.69 14.28
C MET A 106 -2.58 11.98 13.47
N GLY A 107 -1.60 12.69 14.05
CA GLY A 107 -0.29 12.89 13.41
C GLY A 107 0.47 11.57 13.15
N GLN A 108 0.27 10.53 13.97
CA GLN A 108 0.86 9.21 13.73
C GLN A 108 0.12 8.46 12.61
N VAL A 109 -1.20 8.62 12.51
CA VAL A 109 -2.01 8.07 11.42
C VAL A 109 -1.60 8.71 10.10
N GLU A 110 -1.54 10.05 10.07
CA GLU A 110 -1.08 10.82 8.92
C GLU A 110 0.32 10.40 8.49
N ALA A 111 1.27 10.32 9.43
CA ALA A 111 2.63 9.87 9.14
C ALA A 111 2.65 8.46 8.56
N SER A 112 1.87 7.53 9.11
CA SER A 112 1.78 6.15 8.63
C SER A 112 1.25 6.07 7.20
N ILE A 113 0.19 6.83 6.90
CA ILE A 113 -0.39 6.92 5.55
C ILE A 113 0.61 7.54 4.57
N ARG A 114 1.30 8.63 4.95
CA ARG A 114 2.34 9.26 4.11
C ARG A 114 3.50 8.32 3.81
N MET A 115 3.95 7.53 4.79
CA MET A 115 5.00 6.53 4.57
C MET A 115 4.56 5.46 3.58
N ILE A 116 3.32 4.99 3.66
CA ILE A 116 2.79 4.00 2.71
C ILE A 116 2.71 4.59 1.30
N LEU A 117 2.22 5.82 1.17
CA LEU A 117 2.19 6.57 -0.09
C LEU A 117 3.59 6.68 -0.72
N GLN A 118 4.59 7.02 0.09
CA GLN A 118 5.97 7.14 -0.37
C GLN A 118 6.50 5.79 -0.88
N LYS A 119 6.33 4.71 -0.11
CA LYS A 119 6.74 3.37 -0.51
C LYS A 119 6.09 2.93 -1.83
N GLN A 120 4.79 3.22 -2.01
CA GLN A 120 4.11 2.88 -3.27
C GLN A 120 4.67 3.65 -4.47
N LYS A 121 5.03 4.93 -4.30
CA LYS A 121 5.67 5.72 -5.36
C LYS A 121 7.04 5.18 -5.73
N GLU A 122 7.85 4.79 -4.75
CA GLU A 122 9.18 4.20 -5.01
C GLU A 122 9.06 2.92 -5.86
N VAL A 123 8.09 2.04 -5.53
CA VAL A 123 7.83 0.83 -6.33
C VAL A 123 7.36 1.18 -7.75
N GLU A 124 6.54 2.20 -7.94
CA GLU A 124 6.10 2.63 -9.26
C GLU A 124 7.26 3.20 -10.10
N VAL A 125 8.13 4.01 -9.49
CA VAL A 125 9.32 4.57 -10.14
C VAL A 125 10.24 3.43 -10.60
N VAL A 126 10.53 2.46 -9.74
CA VAL A 126 11.37 1.29 -10.07
C VAL A 126 10.78 0.48 -11.23
N LYS A 127 9.45 0.33 -11.31
CA LYS A 127 8.82 -0.38 -12.44
C LYS A 127 8.96 0.38 -13.76
N LYS A 128 8.82 1.70 -13.73
CA LYS A 128 8.97 2.55 -14.92
C LYS A 128 10.42 2.52 -15.43
N THR A 129 11.39 2.60 -14.53
CA THR A 129 12.81 2.51 -14.90
C THR A 129 13.15 1.14 -15.51
N ALA A 130 12.73 0.04 -14.87
CA ALA A 130 12.96 -1.31 -15.38
C ALA A 130 12.31 -1.54 -16.76
N TRP A 131 11.10 -1.02 -16.98
CA TRP A 131 10.43 -1.11 -18.28
C TRP A 131 11.18 -0.30 -19.36
N CYS A 132 11.61 0.92 -19.05
CA CYS A 132 12.41 1.75 -19.97
C CYS A 132 13.73 1.08 -20.37
N GLU A 133 14.42 0.43 -19.43
CA GLU A 133 15.65 -0.32 -19.70
C GLU A 133 15.39 -1.55 -20.56
N THR A 134 14.30 -2.27 -20.31
CA THR A 134 13.90 -3.44 -21.11
C THR A 134 13.56 -3.02 -22.54
N LEU A 135 12.80 -1.94 -22.71
CA LEU A 135 12.43 -1.40 -24.02
C LEU A 135 13.66 -0.91 -24.78
N ARG A 136 14.58 -0.20 -24.11
CA ARG A 136 15.84 0.25 -24.71
C ARG A 136 16.69 -0.93 -25.19
N SER A 137 16.79 -1.98 -24.38
CA SER A 137 17.53 -3.19 -24.72
C SER A 137 16.92 -3.94 -25.92
N ALA A 138 15.59 -4.03 -25.97
CA ALA A 138 14.87 -4.67 -27.07
C ALA A 138 15.02 -3.90 -28.40
N ILE A 139 14.95 -2.57 -28.37
CA ILE A 139 15.15 -1.71 -29.54
C ILE A 139 16.60 -1.84 -30.03
N GLY A 140 17.57 -1.77 -29.12
CA GLY A 140 18.98 -1.96 -29.42
C GLY A 140 19.24 -3.28 -30.12
N LEU A 141 18.75 -4.39 -29.56
CA LEU A 141 18.89 -5.73 -30.14
C LEU A 141 18.22 -5.86 -31.51
N THR A 142 17.03 -5.30 -31.69
CA THR A 142 16.29 -5.35 -32.96
C THR A 142 17.01 -4.57 -34.07
N LEU A 143 17.60 -3.42 -33.74
CA LEU A 143 18.43 -2.63 -34.67
C LEU A 143 19.66 -3.41 -35.16
N VAL A 144 20.32 -4.18 -34.28
CA VAL A 144 21.44 -5.07 -34.68
C VAL A 144 20.97 -6.10 -35.71
N LEU A 145 19.82 -6.72 -35.46
CA LEU A 145 19.30 -7.81 -36.28
C LEU A 145 18.82 -7.35 -37.65
N VAL A 146 18.20 -6.16 -37.75
CA VAL A 146 17.57 -5.69 -39.01
C VAL A 146 18.57 -5.05 -39.97
N MET A 147 19.59 -4.32 -39.47
CA MET A 147 20.49 -3.56 -40.34
C MET A 147 21.80 -4.28 -40.70
N GLY A 148 21.98 -5.54 -40.29
CA GLY A 148 23.24 -6.27 -40.50
C GLY A 148 24.46 -5.55 -39.91
N VAL A 149 24.21 -4.69 -38.92
CA VAL A 149 25.22 -3.82 -38.32
C VAL A 149 26.19 -4.71 -37.56
N PRO A 150 27.50 -4.64 -37.84
CA PRO A 150 28.47 -5.48 -37.17
C PRO A 150 28.38 -5.27 -35.65
N LEU A 151 28.49 -6.38 -34.92
CA LEU A 151 28.31 -6.45 -33.45
C LEU A 151 29.12 -5.36 -32.70
N THR A 152 30.24 -4.95 -33.27
CA THR A 152 31.11 -3.88 -32.78
C THR A 152 30.44 -2.50 -32.78
N THR A 153 29.69 -2.13 -33.81
CA THR A 153 28.98 -0.85 -33.87
C THR A 153 27.80 -0.82 -32.91
N ALA A 154 27.13 -1.95 -32.73
CA ALA A 154 26.05 -2.09 -31.74
C ALA A 154 26.56 -1.98 -30.30
N LEU A 155 27.70 -2.61 -29.99
CA LEU A 155 28.37 -2.51 -28.70
C LEU A 155 28.79 -1.07 -28.38
N LEU A 156 29.33 -0.34 -29.36
CA LEU A 156 29.68 1.07 -29.21
C LEU A 156 28.43 1.94 -28.96
N TYR A 157 27.35 1.72 -29.69
CA TYR A 157 26.10 2.44 -29.47
C TYR A 157 25.52 2.14 -28.07
N TYR A 158 25.54 0.87 -27.64
CA TYR A 158 25.09 0.50 -26.30
C TYR A 158 25.93 1.19 -25.22
N LEU A 159 27.27 1.22 -25.35
CA LEU A 159 28.16 1.88 -24.38
C LEU A 159 27.94 3.41 -24.32
N PHE A 160 27.70 4.08 -25.45
CA PHE A 160 27.49 5.53 -25.47
C PHE A 160 26.10 5.96 -24.97
N PHE A 161 25.06 5.16 -25.20
CA PHE A 161 23.68 5.53 -24.86
C PHE A 161 23.14 4.88 -23.58
N CYS A 162 23.76 3.80 -23.07
CA CYS A 162 23.37 3.15 -21.81
C CYS A 162 24.29 3.43 -20.61
N ALA A 163 25.39 4.18 -20.76
CA ALA A 163 26.23 4.58 -19.62
C ALA A 163 26.02 6.01 -19.05
N PRO A 164 24.82 6.63 -19.01
CA PRO A 164 24.65 7.94 -18.37
C PRO A 164 24.36 7.86 -16.86
N SER A 165 24.73 6.78 -16.16
CA SER A 165 24.37 6.58 -14.75
C SER A 165 25.50 5.88 -13.97
N PHE A 166 26.64 6.55 -13.89
CA PHE A 166 27.53 6.48 -12.74
C PHE A 166 27.62 7.89 -12.12
#